data_AF-A0A838S4E3-F1
#
_entry.id   AF-A0A838S4E3-F1
#
_cell.length_a   1.000
_cell.length_b   1.000
_cell.length_c   1.000
_cell.angle_alpha   90.00
_cell.angle_beta   90.00
_cell.angle_gamma   90.00
#
_symmetry.space_group_name_H-M   'P 1'
#
loop_
_entity.id
_entity.type
_entity.pdbx_description
1 polymer ?
#
loop_
_entity_poly.entity_id
_entity_poly.type
_entity_poly.pdbx_seq_one_letter_code
_entity_poly.pdbx_strand_id
1 'polypeptide(L)'
;MPAGHRRCAVPNLVPFNIDLTAHEGIRLAAVLDALGPYWDPTEIYTGEAEAHRMLYSHLDADQQASYDMLVADGVLPATPRR
;
A
#
# COMPACT_ATOMS: atom_id res chain seq x y z
N MET A 1 19.81 -20.80 -58.31
CA MET A 1 18.64 -20.93 -57.41
C MET A 1 18.55 -19.67 -56.57
N PRO A 2 17.57 -18.76 -56.74
CA PRO A 2 17.45 -17.65 -55.80
C PRO A 2 16.64 -18.11 -54.58
N ALA A 3 17.18 -17.87 -53.39
CA ALA A 3 16.52 -18.15 -52.13
C ALA A 3 15.36 -17.17 -51.91
N GLY A 4 14.13 -17.65 -52.03
CA GLY A 4 12.93 -16.89 -51.71
C GLY A 4 12.91 -16.53 -50.23
N HIS A 5 12.98 -15.24 -49.92
CA HIS A 5 12.79 -14.75 -48.56
C HIS A 5 11.32 -14.98 -48.18
N ARG A 6 11.07 -16.00 -47.36
CA ARG A 6 9.74 -16.17 -46.74
C ARG A 6 9.56 -15.04 -45.74
N ARG A 7 8.70 -14.08 -46.07
CA ARG A 7 8.20 -13.14 -45.08
C ARG A 7 7.31 -13.95 -44.13
N CYS A 8 7.64 -13.96 -42.84
CA CYS A 8 6.69 -14.41 -41.83
C CYS A 8 5.47 -13.48 -41.93
N ALA A 9 4.31 -14.03 -42.27
CA ALA A 9 3.06 -13.28 -42.20
C ALA A 9 2.80 -12.94 -40.73
N VAL A 10 2.73 -11.65 -40.40
CA VAL A 10 2.29 -11.22 -39.08
C VAL A 10 0.82 -11.65 -38.97
N PRO A 11 0.44 -12.44 -37.95
CA PRO A 11 -0.96 -12.80 -37.75
C PRO A 11 -1.80 -11.53 -37.63
N ASN A 12 -3.04 -11.57 -38.11
CA ASN A 12 -3.94 -10.43 -37.95
C ASN A 12 -4.21 -10.24 -36.45
N LEU A 13 -3.60 -9.21 -35.84
CA LEU A 13 -3.70 -8.93 -34.41
C LEU A 13 -5.08 -8.35 -34.10
N VAL A 14 -5.78 -8.93 -33.13
CA VAL A 14 -7.03 -8.37 -32.61
C VAL A 14 -6.69 -7.41 -31.46
N PRO A 15 -7.21 -6.16 -31.46
CA PRO A 15 -7.00 -5.25 -30.35
C PRO A 15 -7.55 -5.82 -29.05
N PHE A 16 -6.70 -5.93 -28.05
CA PHE A 16 -7.07 -6.33 -26.70
C PHE A 16 -7.01 -5.10 -25.79
N ASN A 17 -8.17 -4.63 -25.33
CA ASN A 17 -8.29 -3.49 -24.44
C ASN A 17 -8.90 -3.96 -23.12
N ILE A 18 -8.24 -3.63 -22.01
CA ILE A 18 -8.78 -3.82 -20.65
C ILE A 18 -8.98 -2.43 -20.04
N ASP A 19 -10.18 -2.19 -19.51
CA ASP A 19 -10.44 -1.05 -18.63
C ASP A 19 -9.96 -1.37 -17.20
N LEU A 20 -8.76 -0.92 -16.86
CA LEU A 20 -8.19 -1.14 -15.53
C LEU A 20 -8.96 -0.41 -14.42
N THR A 21 -9.64 0.69 -14.72
CA THR A 21 -10.44 1.42 -13.72
C THR A 21 -11.64 0.60 -13.29
N ALA A 22 -12.34 -0.03 -14.24
CA ALA A 22 -13.43 -0.95 -13.94
C ALA A 22 -12.96 -2.17 -13.14
N HIS A 23 -11.82 -2.76 -13.53
CA HIS A 23 -11.25 -3.91 -12.83
C HIS A 23 -10.80 -3.56 -11.41
N GLU A 24 -10.25 -2.38 -11.20
CA GLU A 24 -9.87 -1.89 -9.87
C GLU A 24 -11.09 -1.69 -8.98
N GLY A 25 -12.20 -1.17 -9.53
CA GLY A 25 -13.47 -1.07 -8.79
C GLY A 25 -13.95 -2.43 -8.29
N ILE A 26 -13.87 -3.48 -9.11
CA ILE A 26 -14.22 -4.85 -8.73
C ILE A 26 -13.29 -5.38 -7.64
N ARG A 27 -11.98 -5.16 -7.77
CA ARG A 27 -10.99 -5.57 -6.77
C ARG A 27 -11.26 -4.91 -5.42
N LEU A 28 -11.51 -3.60 -5.40
CA LEU A 28 -11.81 -2.85 -4.18
C LEU A 28 -13.12 -3.32 -3.54
N ALA A 29 -14.16 -3.58 -4.34
CA ALA A 29 -15.42 -4.11 -3.83
C ALA A 29 -15.23 -5.48 -3.15
N ALA A 30 -14.45 -6.38 -3.76
CA ALA A 30 -14.14 -7.69 -3.17
C ALA A 30 -13.33 -7.57 -1.87
N VAL A 31 -12.43 -6.60 -1.77
CA VAL A 31 -11.69 -6.32 -0.52
C VAL A 31 -12.63 -5.84 0.57
N LEU A 32 -13.52 -4.89 0.27
CA LEU A 32 -14.48 -4.36 1.24
C LEU A 32 -15.46 -5.44 1.72
N ASP A 33 -15.90 -6.33 0.83
CA ASP A 33 -16.75 -7.47 1.20
C ASP A 33 -16.02 -8.44 2.16
N ALA A 34 -14.74 -8.73 1.89
CA ALA A 34 -13.92 -9.59 2.73
C ALA A 34 -13.65 -9.00 4.14
N LEU A 35 -13.57 -7.68 4.26
CA LEU A 35 -13.41 -6.99 5.55
C LEU A 35 -14.70 -7.07 6.40
N GLY A 36 -15.86 -7.18 5.75
CA GLY A 36 -17.15 -7.39 6.40
C GLY A 36 -17.78 -6.12 6.99
N PRO A 37 -19.03 -6.21 7.47
CA PRO A 37 -19.85 -5.06 7.83
C PRO A 37 -19.44 -4.35 9.13
N TYR A 38 -18.54 -4.96 9.91
CA TYR A 38 -18.06 -4.41 11.18
C TYR A 38 -16.71 -3.71 11.04
N TRP A 39 -16.14 -3.67 9.84
CA TRP A 39 -14.88 -2.97 9.63
C TRP A 39 -15.10 -1.45 9.67
N ASP A 40 -14.63 -0.81 10.75
CA ASP A 40 -14.52 0.64 10.85
C ASP A 40 -13.06 1.07 10.62
N PRO A 41 -12.73 1.66 9.46
CA PRO A 41 -11.36 2.12 9.17
C PRO A 41 -10.89 3.21 10.16
N THR A 42 -11.82 3.98 10.72
CA THR A 42 -11.51 5.03 11.70
C THR A 42 -11.10 4.40 13.02
N GLU A 43 -11.82 3.36 13.47
CA GLU A 43 -11.47 2.62 14.68
C GLU A 43 -10.07 2.00 14.56
N ILE A 44 -9.77 1.34 13.44
CA ILE A 44 -8.44 0.74 13.23
C ILE A 44 -7.34 1.80 13.26
N TYR A 45 -7.50 2.91 12.54
CA TYR A 45 -6.48 3.95 12.48
C TYR A 45 -6.26 4.66 13.83
N THR A 46 -7.35 4.91 14.57
CA THR A 46 -7.26 5.51 15.91
C THR A 46 -6.63 4.56 16.92
N GLY A 47 -6.96 3.27 16.86
CA GLY A 47 -6.35 2.23 17.69
C GLY A 47 -4.85 2.07 17.44
N GLU A 48 -4.41 2.12 16.17
CA GLU A 48 -2.99 2.09 15.81
C GLU A 48 -2.23 3.30 16.38
N ALA A 49 -2.80 4.51 16.23
CA ALA A 49 -2.20 5.72 16.77
C ALA A 49 -2.13 5.70 18.32
N GLU A 50 -3.11 5.10 18.98
CA GLU A 50 -3.09 4.90 20.43
C GLU A 50 -2.03 3.89 20.85
N ALA A 51 -1.95 2.74 20.18
CA ALA A 51 -0.91 1.75 20.44
C ALA A 51 0.50 2.34 20.24
N HIS A 52 0.70 3.16 19.20
CA HIS A 52 1.98 3.85 18.98
C HIS A 52 2.34 4.79 20.15
N ARG A 53 1.37 5.55 20.68
CA ARG A 53 1.58 6.37 21.88
C ARG A 53 1.94 5.54 23.10
N MET A 54 1.27 4.40 23.29
CA MET A 54 1.57 3.49 24.40
C MET A 54 2.96 2.87 24.28
N LEU A 55 3.38 2.48 23.08
CA LEU A 55 4.69 1.86 22.84
C LEU A 55 5.85 2.77 23.22
N TYR A 56 5.73 4.07 22.93
CA TYR A 56 6.72 5.09 23.30
C TYR A 56 6.29 5.91 24.52
N SER A 57 5.37 5.37 25.32
CA SER A 57 5.06 5.95 26.63
C SER A 57 6.15 5.57 27.63
N HIS A 58 6.38 6.45 28.61
CA HIS A 58 7.28 6.20 29.74
C HIS A 58 8.75 5.92 29.37
N LEU A 59 9.24 6.47 28.26
CA LEU A 59 10.67 6.45 27.95
C LEU A 59 11.45 7.20 29.02
N ASP A 60 12.57 6.61 29.45
CA ASP A 60 13.55 7.33 30.24
C ASP A 60 14.33 8.34 29.37
N ALA A 61 15.26 9.09 29.97
CA ALA A 61 15.98 10.15 29.27
C ALA A 61 16.84 9.63 28.10
N ASP A 62 17.48 8.48 28.25
CA ASP A 62 18.37 7.92 27.22
C ASP A 62 17.55 7.31 26.08
N GLN A 63 16.43 6.67 26.42
CA GLN A 63 15.45 6.15 25.48
C GLN A 63 14.77 7.28 24.69
N GLN A 64 14.39 8.37 25.36
CA GLN A 64 13.79 9.54 24.71
C GLN A 64 14.76 10.19 23.73
N ALA A 65 16.03 10.34 24.10
CA ALA A 65 17.06 10.89 23.20
C ALA A 65 17.27 10.01 21.96
N SER A 66 17.25 8.68 22.13
CA SER A 66 17.33 7.73 21.02
C SER A 66 16.09 7.81 20.11
N TYR A 67 14.90 7.89 20.69
CA TYR A 67 13.65 8.06 19.94
C TYR A 67 13.66 9.37 19.13
N ASP A 68 14.07 10.48 19.74
CA ASP A 68 14.12 11.79 19.08
C ASP A 68 15.09 11.79 17.89
N MET A 69 16.26 11.14 18.05
CA MET A 69 17.23 10.95 16.96
C MET A 69 16.61 10.14 15.80
N LEU A 70 15.96 9.02 16.10
CA LEU A 70 15.35 8.16 15.08
C LEU A 70 14.20 8.85 14.34
N VAL A 71 13.45 9.72 15.02
CA VAL A 71 12.42 10.55 14.38
C VAL A 71 13.06 11.61 13.48
N ALA A 72 14.13 12.28 13.93
CA ALA A 72 14.84 13.28 13.14
C ALA A 72 15.45 12.68 11.85
N ASP A 73 15.96 11.45 11.93
CA ASP A 73 16.51 10.72 10.79
C ASP A 73 15.43 10.08 9.89
N GLY A 74 14.15 10.17 10.27
CA GLY A 74 13.02 9.61 9.52
C GLY A 74 12.92 8.08 9.59
N VAL A 75 13.65 7.44 10.51
CA VAL A 75 13.56 6.00 10.77
C VAL A 75 12.26 5.65 11.48
N LEU A 76 11.85 6.49 12.44
CA LEU A 76 10.58 6.36 13.14
C LEU A 76 9.62 7.49 12.76
N PRO A 77 8.31 7.20 12.65
CA PRO A 77 7.32 8.24 12.49
C PRO A 77 7.18 9.05 13.79
N ALA A 78 6.96 10.36 13.64
CA ALA A 78 6.65 11.20 14.79
C ALA A 78 5.28 10.81 15.36
N THR A 79 5.25 10.42 16.64
CA THR A 79 4.00 10.16 17.34
C THR A 79 3.09 11.41 17.25
N PRO A 80 1.84 11.29 16.77
CA PRO A 80 0.92 12.42 16.68
C PRO A 80 0.70 13.05 18.05
N ARG A 81 1.00 14.34 18.19
CA ARG A 81 0.64 15.11 19.39
C ARG A 81 -0.88 15.31 19.39
N ARG A 82 -1.53 15.06 20.53
CA ARG A 82 -2.96 15.36 20.72
C ARG A 82 -3.26 16.83 20.49
#